data_AF-V4B3H8-F1
#
_entry.id   AF-V4B3H8-F1
#
_cell.length_a   1.000
_cell.length_b   1.000
_cell.length_c   1.000
_cell.angle_alpha   90.00
_cell.angle_beta   90.00
_cell.angle_gamma   90.00
#
_symmetry.space_group_name_H-M   'P 1'
#
loop_
_entity.id
_entity.type
_entity.pdbx_description
1 polymer ?
#
loop_
_entity_poly.entity_id
_entity_poly.type
_entity_poly.pdbx_seq_one_letter_code
_entity_poly.pdbx_strand_id
1 'polypeptide(L)'
;MFFPQFILQMLQLANLQSYPVSKAQWTEVNNQVIPDNTLIVNVRNREAVFCEVFNAAKDSYITGTMEKSAKTCEYELDGKYKSSSTYNVLTTQPGFQSSWKYSDKFVPSGAIKCNQGVNCYIGQSVYGDGICSELPGKIFYNPVLKRSQMIMVKDGKVYKCPFTTYLVEV
;
A
#
# COMPACT_ATOMS: atom_id res chain seq x y z
N MET A 1 66.19 18.98 -5.04
CA MET A 1 65.13 19.08 -6.07
C MET A 1 63.83 18.65 -5.40
N PHE A 2 62.76 19.43 -5.61
CA PHE A 2 61.55 19.63 -4.81
C PHE A 2 60.67 18.39 -4.47
N PHE A 3 60.08 18.40 -3.26
CA PHE A 3 58.76 17.79 -2.91
C PHE A 3 57.64 18.77 -3.37
N PRO A 4 56.37 18.36 -3.67
CA PRO A 4 55.48 17.69 -2.70
C PRO A 4 54.33 16.77 -3.23
N GLN A 5 53.71 16.10 -2.24
CA GLN A 5 52.30 15.66 -2.08
C GLN A 5 51.34 15.75 -3.28
N PHE A 6 50.61 14.65 -3.56
CA PHE A 6 49.14 14.71 -3.70
C PHE A 6 48.50 13.39 -3.28
N ILE A 7 48.07 13.38 -2.01
CA ILE A 7 46.94 12.57 -1.55
C ILE A 7 45.70 13.17 -2.22
N LEU A 8 44.97 12.41 -3.02
CA LEU A 8 43.61 12.78 -3.40
C LEU A 8 42.66 11.63 -3.07
N GLN A 9 42.10 11.75 -1.87
CA GLN A 9 40.92 11.00 -1.43
C GLN A 9 39.80 11.19 -2.45
N MET A 10 39.38 10.12 -3.13
CA MET A 10 38.06 10.10 -3.75
C MET A 10 37.01 9.91 -2.64
N LEU A 11 36.65 11.01 -1.97
CA LEU A 11 35.36 11.11 -1.31
C LEU A 11 34.29 11.10 -2.41
N GLN A 12 33.77 9.91 -2.71
CA GLN A 12 32.48 9.82 -3.38
C GLN A 12 31.43 10.31 -2.37
N LEU A 13 31.08 11.59 -2.48
CA LEU A 13 29.85 12.14 -1.90
C LEU A 13 28.69 11.36 -2.52
N ALA A 14 28.22 10.35 -1.80
CA ALA A 14 26.91 9.78 -2.04
C ALA A 14 25.90 10.92 -1.90
N ASN A 15 25.45 11.46 -3.02
CA ASN A 15 24.23 12.25 -3.09
C ASN A 15 23.08 11.34 -2.66
N LEU A 16 22.87 11.24 -1.35
CA LEU A 16 21.63 10.75 -0.77
C LEU A 16 20.58 11.79 -1.16
N GLN A 17 20.00 11.64 -2.34
CA GLN A 17 18.72 12.28 -2.64
C GLN A 17 17.76 11.81 -1.55
N SER A 18 17.47 12.68 -0.60
CA SER A 18 16.47 12.45 0.42
C SER A 18 15.13 12.32 -0.30
N TYR A 19 14.73 11.08 -0.57
CA TYR A 19 13.37 10.82 -1.03
C TYR A 19 12.42 11.36 0.04
N PRO A 20 11.34 12.06 -0.35
CA PRO A 20 10.37 12.53 0.61
C PRO A 20 9.87 11.33 1.42
N VAL A 21 10.01 11.41 2.74
CA VAL A 21 9.49 10.39 3.65
C VAL A 21 7.97 10.44 3.55
N SER A 22 7.37 9.31 3.19
CA SER A 22 5.90 9.16 3.15
C SER A 22 5.30 9.59 4.48
N LYS A 23 4.28 10.45 4.46
CA LYS A 23 3.54 10.82 5.67
C LYS A 23 2.48 9.78 6.05
N ALA A 24 2.32 8.73 5.26
CA ALA A 24 1.54 7.54 5.61
C ALA A 24 2.43 6.46 6.23
N GLN A 25 1.96 5.83 7.30
CA GLN A 25 2.68 4.79 8.06
C GLN A 25 1.73 3.74 8.62
N TRP A 26 2.23 2.54 8.89
CA TRP A 26 1.44 1.47 9.51
C TRP A 26 1.52 1.56 11.04
N THR A 27 0.37 1.50 11.70
CA THR A 27 0.24 1.63 13.16
C THR A 27 -0.51 0.44 13.72
N GLU A 28 0.05 -0.15 14.78
CA GLU A 28 -0.58 -1.26 15.49
C GLU A 28 -1.90 -0.84 16.12
N VAL A 29 -2.92 -1.71 15.99
CA VAL A 29 -4.23 -1.51 16.60
C VAL A 29 -4.27 -2.21 17.96
N ASN A 30 -4.30 -1.41 19.03
CA ASN A 30 -4.45 -1.91 20.39
C ASN A 30 -5.93 -2.05 20.74
N ASN A 31 -6.32 -3.22 21.28
CA ASN A 31 -7.68 -3.49 21.77
C ASN A 31 -8.80 -3.24 20.74
N GLN A 32 -8.53 -3.38 19.44
CA GLN A 32 -9.49 -3.14 18.35
C GLN A 32 -10.00 -1.70 18.29
N VAL A 33 -9.28 -0.73 18.87
CA VAL A 33 -9.59 0.70 18.75
C VAL A 33 -8.78 1.29 17.60
N ILE A 34 -9.46 1.69 16.53
CA ILE A 34 -8.84 2.31 15.36
C ILE A 34 -8.38 3.74 15.74
N PRO A 35 -7.11 4.11 15.50
CA PRO A 35 -6.62 5.47 15.74
C PRO A 35 -7.37 6.55 14.95
N ASP A 36 -7.54 7.73 15.54
CA ASP A 36 -8.27 8.85 14.89
C ASP A 36 -7.61 9.35 13.60
N ASN A 37 -6.30 9.16 13.45
CA ASN A 37 -5.53 9.55 12.27
C ASN A 37 -5.42 8.43 11.21
N THR A 38 -6.22 7.37 11.32
CA THR A 38 -6.32 6.33 10.30
C THR A 38 -6.80 6.90 8.97
N LEU A 39 -6.14 6.48 7.89
CA LEU A 39 -6.54 6.83 6.54
C LEU A 39 -7.85 6.11 6.19
N ILE A 40 -8.92 6.88 6.11
CA ILE A 40 -10.24 6.40 5.68
C ILE A 40 -10.43 6.78 4.21
N VAL A 41 -10.76 5.79 3.39
CA VAL A 41 -11.14 5.99 1.99
C VAL A 41 -12.63 5.76 1.80
N ASN A 42 -13.27 6.64 1.05
CA ASN A 42 -14.69 6.54 0.73
C ASN A 42 -14.86 5.92 -0.65
N VAL A 43 -15.47 4.73 -0.72
CA VAL A 43 -15.75 4.03 -1.97
C VAL A 43 -17.22 3.64 -2.00
N ARG A 44 -17.99 4.18 -2.95
CA ARG A 44 -19.43 3.92 -3.11
C ARG A 44 -20.23 4.01 -1.78
N ASN A 45 -20.05 5.10 -1.04
CA ASN A 45 -20.69 5.34 0.27
C ASN A 45 -20.28 4.36 1.38
N ARG A 46 -19.13 3.69 1.25
CA ARG A 46 -18.53 2.89 2.32
C ARG A 46 -17.22 3.52 2.76
N GLU A 47 -17.08 3.67 4.07
CA GLU A 47 -15.81 4.03 4.71
C GLU A 47 -14.98 2.75 4.88
N ALA A 48 -13.85 2.70 4.17
CA ALA A 48 -12.92 1.59 4.22
C ALA A 48 -11.57 2.03 4.76
N VAL A 49 -10.91 1.10 5.43
CA VAL A 49 -9.60 1.27 6.06
C VAL A 49 -8.66 0.21 5.48
N PHE A 50 -7.42 0.62 5.19
CA PHE A 50 -6.35 -0.31 4.86
C PHE A 50 -5.74 -0.89 6.12
N CYS A 51 -5.55 -2.20 6.12
CA CYS A 51 -4.96 -2.93 7.22
C CYS A 51 -3.88 -3.89 6.72
N GLU A 52 -2.98 -4.30 7.62
CA GLU A 52 -2.00 -5.35 7.33
C GLU A 52 -1.89 -6.36 8.47
N VAL A 53 -1.62 -7.60 8.12
CA VAL A 53 -1.50 -8.73 9.05
C VAL A 53 -0.12 -9.34 8.89
N PHE A 54 0.58 -9.54 10.00
CA PHE A 54 1.88 -10.21 9.98
C PHE A 54 1.71 -11.72 9.71
N ASN A 55 2.40 -12.22 8.69
CA ASN A 55 2.45 -13.62 8.33
C ASN A 55 3.79 -14.23 8.79
N ALA A 56 3.76 -14.88 9.96
CA ALA A 56 4.93 -15.52 10.54
C ALA A 56 5.57 -16.59 9.62
N ALA A 57 4.80 -17.25 8.75
CA ALA A 57 5.34 -18.29 7.87
C ALA A 57 6.24 -17.73 6.74
N LYS A 58 6.06 -16.45 6.37
CA LYS A 58 6.81 -15.79 5.30
C LYS A 58 7.56 -14.55 5.79
N ASP A 59 7.63 -14.35 7.12
CA ASP A 59 8.22 -13.19 7.79
C ASP A 59 7.89 -11.86 7.06
N SER A 60 6.61 -11.65 6.77
CA SER A 60 6.16 -10.52 5.95
C SER A 60 4.73 -10.09 6.29
N TYR A 61 4.41 -8.85 5.96
CA TYR A 61 3.05 -8.33 6.11
C TYR A 61 2.20 -8.65 4.88
N ILE A 62 0.91 -8.90 5.11
CA ILE A 62 -0.11 -9.07 4.07
C ILE A 62 -1.08 -7.90 4.18
N THR A 63 -1.22 -7.15 3.09
CA THR A 63 -2.18 -6.04 3.04
C THR A 63 -3.59 -6.54 2.72
N GLY A 64 -4.55 -5.93 3.41
CA GLY A 64 -5.98 -6.16 3.29
C GLY A 64 -6.77 -4.87 3.49
N THR A 65 -8.07 -5.03 3.66
CA THR A 65 -9.01 -3.94 3.89
C THR A 65 -10.05 -4.35 4.91
N MET A 66 -10.72 -3.36 5.50
CA MET A 66 -11.87 -3.57 6.38
C MET A 66 -12.81 -2.38 6.27
N GLU A 67 -14.08 -2.59 6.56
CA GLU A 67 -14.98 -1.45 6.82
C GLU A 67 -14.56 -0.78 8.13
N LYS A 68 -14.71 0.55 8.23
CA LYS A 68 -14.27 1.33 9.40
C LYS A 68 -14.86 0.83 10.72
N SER A 69 -16.08 0.31 10.71
CA SER A 69 -16.75 -0.24 11.89
C SER A 69 -16.48 -1.73 12.13
N ALA A 70 -15.78 -2.40 11.22
CA ALA A 70 -15.45 -3.81 11.36
C ALA A 70 -14.38 -4.04 12.43
N LYS A 71 -14.26 -5.27 12.90
CA LYS A 71 -13.28 -5.67 13.93
C LYS A 71 -12.14 -6.52 13.39
N THR A 72 -12.20 -6.90 12.12
CA THR A 72 -11.25 -7.82 11.50
C THR A 72 -10.73 -7.26 10.19
N CYS A 73 -9.43 -7.39 9.98
CA CYS A 73 -8.80 -7.15 8.69
C CYS A 73 -9.11 -8.32 7.76
N GLU A 74 -9.64 -8.04 6.57
CA GLU A 74 -9.91 -9.04 5.54
C GLU A 74 -8.83 -8.99 4.45
N TYR A 75 -8.27 -10.14 4.11
CA TYR A 75 -7.15 -10.20 3.18
C TYR A 75 -7.13 -11.50 2.36
N GLU A 76 -6.35 -11.44 1.29
CA GLU A 76 -6.04 -12.60 0.45
C GLU A 76 -4.66 -13.15 0.81
N LEU A 77 -4.60 -14.47 0.99
CA LEU A 77 -3.39 -15.25 1.15
C LEU A 77 -3.49 -16.54 0.33
N ASP A 78 -2.54 -16.74 -0.58
CA ASP A 78 -2.40 -17.94 -1.43
C ASP A 78 -3.70 -18.27 -2.21
N GLY A 79 -4.32 -17.24 -2.77
CA GLY A 79 -5.56 -17.28 -3.54
C GLY A 79 -6.83 -17.40 -2.72
N LYS A 80 -6.74 -17.39 -1.38
CA LYS A 80 -7.87 -17.65 -0.48
C LYS A 80 -8.17 -16.45 0.41
N TYR A 81 -9.45 -16.29 0.72
CA TYR A 81 -9.92 -15.37 1.74
C TYR A 81 -9.42 -15.80 3.13
N LYS A 82 -8.98 -14.80 3.91
CA LYS A 82 -8.62 -14.89 5.32
C LYS A 82 -9.07 -13.63 6.04
N SER A 83 -9.23 -13.73 7.35
CA SER A 83 -9.44 -12.58 8.23
C SER A 83 -8.61 -12.72 9.51
N SER A 84 -8.31 -11.58 10.14
CA SER A 84 -7.57 -11.53 11.41
C SER A 84 -8.13 -10.43 12.31
N SER A 85 -8.23 -10.69 13.61
CA SER A 85 -8.51 -9.69 14.64
C SER A 85 -7.26 -8.95 15.12
N THR A 86 -6.07 -9.38 14.69
CA THR A 86 -4.78 -8.76 15.00
C THR A 86 -4.19 -8.21 13.72
N TYR A 87 -4.04 -6.89 13.64
CA TYR A 87 -3.61 -6.17 12.44
C TYR A 87 -3.08 -4.78 12.80
N ASN A 88 -2.34 -4.20 11.86
CA ASN A 88 -2.01 -2.77 11.84
C ASN A 88 -2.96 -2.05 10.86
N VAL A 89 -3.12 -0.75 11.00
CA VAL A 89 -3.85 0.11 10.05
C VAL A 89 -2.96 1.19 9.48
N LEU A 90 -3.27 1.64 8.27
CA LEU A 90 -2.56 2.75 7.65
C LEU A 90 -3.02 4.07 8.27
N THR A 91 -2.12 4.77 8.94
CA THR A 91 -2.35 6.09 9.55
C THR A 91 -1.57 7.17 8.81
N THR A 92 -1.95 8.42 9.07
CA THR A 92 -1.38 9.60 8.40
C THR A 92 -0.89 10.63 9.40
N GLN A 93 0.12 11.39 9.00
CA GLN A 93 0.63 12.54 9.75
C GLN A 93 -0.10 13.84 9.33
N PRO A 94 -0.06 14.89 10.16
CA PRO A 94 -0.63 16.19 9.81
C PRO A 94 -0.15 16.72 8.45
N GLY A 95 -1.08 17.24 7.65
CA GLY A 95 -0.80 17.75 6.31
C GLY A 95 -0.52 16.67 5.27
N PHE A 96 -0.90 15.41 5.54
CA PHE A 96 -1.01 14.39 4.49
C PHE A 96 -2.15 14.75 3.55
N GLN A 97 -1.88 14.72 2.26
CA GLN A 97 -2.88 14.85 1.21
C GLN A 97 -2.73 13.66 0.27
N SER A 98 -3.85 13.18 -0.25
CA SER A 98 -3.84 12.06 -1.20
C SER A 98 -4.79 12.30 -2.37
N SER A 99 -4.49 11.64 -3.49
CA SER A 99 -5.37 11.61 -4.66
C SER A 99 -5.37 10.22 -5.29
N TRP A 100 -6.41 9.92 -6.06
CA TRP A 100 -6.47 8.71 -6.87
C TRP A 100 -5.92 9.00 -8.26
N LYS A 101 -4.90 8.25 -8.69
CA LYS A 101 -4.35 8.35 -10.05
C LYS A 101 -4.56 7.05 -10.81
N TYR A 102 -5.30 7.13 -11.91
CA TYR A 102 -5.47 6.02 -12.82
C TYR A 102 -4.16 5.75 -13.58
N SER A 103 -3.78 4.48 -13.65
CA SER A 103 -2.70 4.03 -14.54
C SER A 103 -2.78 2.52 -14.71
N ASP A 104 -2.60 2.06 -15.94
CA ASP A 104 -2.55 0.65 -16.35
C ASP A 104 -1.14 0.19 -16.75
N LYS A 105 -0.24 1.14 -17.04
CA LYS A 105 1.07 0.91 -17.67
C LYS A 105 2.27 1.18 -16.78
N PHE A 106 2.11 1.99 -15.74
CA PHE A 106 3.19 2.39 -14.85
C PHE A 106 2.67 2.72 -13.45
N VAL A 107 3.54 2.69 -12.45
CA VAL A 107 3.20 3.14 -11.09
C VAL A 107 3.34 4.66 -11.04
N PRO A 108 2.29 5.42 -10.71
CA PRO A 108 2.38 6.88 -10.56
C PRO A 108 3.37 7.29 -9.46
N SER A 109 4.04 8.43 -9.64
CA SER A 109 4.86 9.02 -8.58
C SER A 109 4.01 9.32 -7.35
N GLY A 110 4.56 9.04 -6.16
CA GLY A 110 3.87 9.19 -4.88
C GLY A 110 2.93 8.03 -4.53
N ALA A 111 2.87 6.96 -5.34
CA ALA A 111 2.04 5.79 -5.02
C ALA A 111 2.43 5.17 -3.68
N ILE A 112 1.44 5.04 -2.80
CA ILE A 112 1.63 4.51 -1.45
C ILE A 112 1.89 3.02 -1.55
N LYS A 113 3.02 2.57 -1.00
CA LYS A 113 3.43 1.17 -1.01
C LYS A 113 2.75 0.37 0.09
N CYS A 114 2.50 -0.90 -0.19
CA CYS A 114 2.26 -1.89 0.86
C CYS A 114 3.58 -2.28 1.52
N ASN A 115 3.53 -2.87 2.71
CA ASN A 115 4.65 -3.65 3.24
C ASN A 115 4.72 -5.09 2.68
N GLN A 116 3.75 -5.47 1.86
CA GLN A 116 3.68 -6.81 1.25
C GLN A 116 4.55 -6.91 -0.02
N GLY A 117 5.79 -7.36 0.12
CA GLY A 117 6.64 -7.75 -1.01
C GLY A 117 7.01 -6.61 -1.97
N VAL A 118 7.64 -6.97 -3.10
CA VAL A 118 8.11 -6.01 -4.09
C VAL A 118 6.96 -5.60 -5.01
N ASN A 119 6.85 -4.30 -5.31
CA ASN A 119 5.84 -3.71 -6.21
C ASN A 119 4.37 -3.88 -5.78
N CYS A 120 4.10 -3.92 -4.47
CA CYS A 120 2.75 -3.80 -3.94
C CYS A 120 2.42 -2.34 -3.60
N TYR A 121 1.24 -1.90 -4.01
CA TYR A 121 0.74 -0.54 -3.80
C TYR A 121 -0.71 -0.53 -3.32
N ILE A 122 -1.09 0.54 -2.64
CA ILE A 122 -2.47 0.78 -2.23
C ILE A 122 -3.29 1.29 -3.41
N GLY A 123 -4.49 0.74 -3.58
CA GLY A 123 -5.31 1.03 -4.74
C GLY A 123 -6.80 0.82 -4.54
N GLN A 124 -7.57 1.21 -5.54
CA GLN A 124 -8.98 0.85 -5.69
C GLN A 124 -9.31 0.49 -7.13
N SER A 125 -10.33 -0.35 -7.28
CA SER A 125 -10.88 -0.74 -8.57
C SER A 125 -11.86 0.34 -9.05
N VAL A 126 -11.83 0.64 -10.35
CA VAL A 126 -12.58 1.77 -10.95
C VAL A 126 -13.87 1.31 -11.65
N TYR A 127 -14.11 0.00 -11.73
CA TYR A 127 -15.26 -0.52 -12.46
C TYR A 127 -15.83 -1.77 -11.80
N GLY A 128 -17.16 -1.82 -11.74
CA GLY A 128 -17.91 -3.00 -11.31
C GLY A 128 -18.77 -3.56 -12.43
N ASP A 129 -18.29 -4.61 -13.10
CA ASP A 129 -18.98 -5.32 -14.20
C ASP A 129 -19.55 -6.69 -13.78
N GLY A 130 -19.55 -6.99 -12.48
CA GLY A 130 -19.92 -8.30 -11.95
C GLY A 130 -18.75 -9.27 -11.83
N ILE A 131 -17.62 -9.02 -12.50
CA ILE A 131 -16.34 -9.71 -12.30
C ILE A 131 -15.50 -8.92 -11.30
N CYS A 132 -15.58 -7.59 -11.36
CA CYS A 132 -14.96 -6.67 -10.43
C CYS A 132 -15.98 -5.98 -9.52
N SER A 133 -15.54 -5.64 -8.31
CA SER A 133 -16.26 -4.72 -7.42
C SER A 133 -15.42 -3.45 -7.27
N GLU A 134 -16.06 -2.28 -7.25
CA GLU A 134 -15.39 -1.04 -6.86
C GLU A 134 -15.20 -1.04 -5.36
N LEU A 135 -14.02 -1.50 -4.93
CA LEU A 135 -13.59 -1.55 -3.56
C LEU A 135 -12.10 -1.21 -3.50
N PRO A 136 -11.60 -0.79 -2.33
CA PRO A 136 -10.17 -0.67 -2.10
C PRO A 136 -9.51 -2.04 -1.98
N GLY A 137 -8.19 -2.06 -2.13
CA GLY A 137 -7.38 -3.27 -2.02
C GLY A 137 -5.91 -2.99 -2.33
N LYS A 138 -5.19 -4.04 -2.71
CA LYS A 138 -3.77 -3.96 -3.06
C LYS A 138 -3.53 -4.18 -4.54
N ILE A 139 -2.56 -3.49 -5.11
CA ILE A 139 -2.13 -3.61 -6.50
C ILE A 139 -0.75 -4.23 -6.53
N PHE A 140 -0.58 -5.33 -7.26
CA PHE A 140 0.72 -5.85 -7.65
C PHE A 140 1.06 -5.37 -9.06
N TYR A 141 2.16 -4.64 -9.19
CA TYR A 141 2.65 -4.18 -10.49
C TYR A 141 3.78 -5.07 -11.01
N ASN A 142 3.62 -5.60 -12.23
CA ASN A 142 4.67 -6.32 -12.93
C ASN A 142 5.39 -5.37 -13.91
N PRO A 143 6.64 -4.95 -13.64
CA PRO A 143 7.36 -4.01 -14.50
C PRO A 143 7.76 -4.61 -15.85
N VAL A 144 7.92 -5.94 -15.94
CA VAL A 144 8.28 -6.63 -17.19
C VAL A 144 7.10 -6.63 -18.15
N LEU A 145 5.91 -6.95 -17.64
CA LEU A 145 4.69 -7.00 -18.44
C LEU A 145 3.98 -5.65 -18.56
N LYS A 146 4.42 -4.64 -17.79
CA LYS A 146 3.75 -3.33 -17.64
C LYS A 146 2.26 -3.48 -17.37
N ARG A 147 1.94 -4.35 -16.41
CA ARG A 147 0.56 -4.68 -16.05
C ARG A 147 0.41 -4.68 -14.53
N SER A 148 -0.74 -4.16 -14.12
CA SER A 148 -1.18 -4.16 -12.73
C SER A 148 -2.24 -5.22 -12.53
N GLN A 149 -2.20 -5.87 -11.38
CA GLN A 149 -3.28 -6.73 -10.90
C GLN A 149 -3.68 -6.25 -9.52
N MET A 150 -4.93 -5.81 -9.39
CA MET A 150 -5.51 -5.52 -8.10
C MET A 150 -6.13 -6.76 -7.49
N ILE A 151 -5.93 -6.93 -6.19
CA ILE A 151 -6.54 -7.95 -5.36
C ILE A 151 -7.33 -7.25 -4.26
N MET A 152 -8.58 -7.67 -4.09
CA MET A 152 -9.46 -7.22 -3.02
C MET A 152 -10.28 -8.39 -2.48
N VAL A 153 -10.83 -8.21 -1.29
CA VAL A 153 -11.75 -9.15 -0.67
C VAL A 153 -13.11 -8.50 -0.53
N LYS A 154 -14.17 -9.26 -0.80
CA LYS A 154 -15.55 -8.86 -0.56
C LYS A 154 -16.40 -10.09 -0.28
N ASP A 155 -17.25 -10.03 0.75
CA ASP A 155 -18.21 -11.09 1.06
C ASP A 155 -17.54 -12.48 1.16
N GLY A 156 -16.35 -12.54 1.77
CA GLY A 156 -15.55 -13.77 1.92
C GLY A 156 -14.96 -14.32 0.62
N LYS A 157 -14.96 -13.55 -0.47
CA LYS A 157 -14.42 -13.94 -1.78
C LYS A 157 -13.26 -13.03 -2.19
N VAL A 158 -12.30 -13.61 -2.90
CA VAL A 158 -11.16 -12.90 -3.48
C VAL A 158 -11.50 -12.49 -4.91
N TYR A 159 -11.32 -11.20 -5.20
CA TYR A 159 -11.52 -10.63 -6.53
C TYR A 159 -10.19 -10.14 -7.09
N LYS A 160 -9.99 -10.34 -8.40
CA LYS A 160 -8.82 -9.88 -9.15
C LYS A 160 -9.24 -8.96 -10.27
N CYS A 161 -8.76 -7.73 -10.27
CA CYS A 161 -9.20 -6.69 -11.21
C CYS A 161 -8.04 -6.08 -12.00
N PRO A 162 -8.18 -5.92 -13.33
CA PRO A 162 -7.14 -5.35 -14.17
C PRO A 162 -7.15 -3.81 -14.19
N PHE A 163 -8.27 -3.16 -13.88
CA PHE A 163 -8.42 -1.70 -13.93
C PHE A 163 -8.28 -1.09 -12.53
N THR A 164 -7.24 -0.29 -12.36
CA THR A 164 -6.79 0.14 -11.03
C THR A 164 -6.50 1.64 -10.99
N THR A 165 -6.86 2.27 -9.89
CA THR A 165 -6.32 3.59 -9.51
C THR A 165 -5.43 3.41 -8.29
N TYR A 166 -4.28 4.08 -8.32
CA TYR A 166 -3.32 4.11 -7.22
C TYR A 166 -3.71 5.22 -6.26
N LEU A 167 -3.62 4.95 -4.96
CA LEU A 167 -3.61 6.02 -3.98
C LEU A 167 -2.21 6.63 -3.96
N VAL A 168 -2.13 7.93 -4.23
CA VAL A 168 -0.86 8.65 -4.22
C VAL A 168 -0.87 9.74 -3.17
N GLU A 169 0.26 9.92 -2.49
CA GLU A 169 0.53 11.11 -1.69
C GLU A 169 0.85 12.30 -2.62
N VAL A 170 0.28 13.46 -2.33
CA VAL A 170 0.43 14.70 -3.12
C VAL A 170 1.10 15.83 -2.35
#